data_AF-A0A8J3S4F1-F1
#
_entry.id   AF-A0A8J3S4F1-F1
#
_cell.length_a   1.000
_cell.length_b   1.000
_cell.length_c   1.000
_cell.angle_alpha   90.00
_cell.angle_beta   90.00
_cell.angle_gamma   90.00
#
_symmetry.space_group_name_H-M   'P 1'
#
loop_
_entity.id
_entity.type
_entity.pdbx_description
1 polymer ?
#
loop_
_entity_poly.entity_id
_entity_poly.type
_entity_poly.pdbx_seq_one_letter_code
_entity_poly.pdbx_strand_id
1 'polypeptide(L)'
;MSDAQRVNVANAVERLAWTMVREMLELEPDAGPRPDLPDADLRQMWLAALTSLLAIRDSAEQLAASAALSAAQRGADYPAIGDAAGMTRQGARRKWPGLAGLSDERQRKLAWWNRRRDQFVQCARAVLATSEEWPRLALLRERLDDIEHASPAERIDAFDMALIDAHTVALGAPTPAEAAAAHASGLLSALTADAYAAANSRSALLSREDSACAADGCLSEPVVELWRPDLGQRPVPSCRGHAVEALGEPATRIVAAYQPDIALSVFAEAHAED
;
A
#
# COMPACT_ATOMS: atom_id res chain seq x y z
N MET A 1 17.39 8.29 21.24
CA MET A 1 16.71 8.67 22.49
C MET A 1 17.77 9.13 23.48
N SER A 2 17.64 10.33 24.04
CA SER A 2 18.59 10.89 25.02
C SER A 2 18.45 10.22 26.39
N ASP A 3 19.45 10.38 27.26
CA ASP A 3 19.41 9.85 28.62
C ASP A 3 18.26 10.45 29.45
N ALA A 4 17.98 11.75 29.27
CA ALA A 4 16.85 12.41 29.90
C ALA A 4 15.50 11.79 29.47
N GLN A 5 15.36 11.42 28.19
CA GLN A 5 14.15 10.72 27.71
C GLN A 5 14.02 9.33 28.33
N ARG A 6 15.13 8.59 28.49
CA ARG A 6 15.13 7.27 29.15
C ARG A 6 14.68 7.35 30.60
N VAL A 7 15.17 8.34 31.36
CA VAL A 7 14.76 8.58 32.75
C VAL A 7 13.27 8.92 32.83
N ASN A 8 12.77 9.78 31.94
CA ASN A 8 11.34 10.12 31.91
C ASN A 8 10.44 8.91 31.65
N VAL A 9 10.85 8.01 30.74
CA VAL A 9 10.13 6.75 30.47
C VAL A 9 10.16 5.84 31.68
N ALA A 10 11.31 5.65 32.33
CA ALA A 10 11.43 4.82 33.53
C ALA A 10 10.50 5.32 34.65
N ASN A 11 10.50 6.63 34.91
CA ASN A 11 9.61 7.23 35.91
C ASN A 11 8.12 7.08 35.55
N ALA A 12 7.77 7.13 34.26
CA ALA A 12 6.39 6.92 33.82
C ALA A 12 5.94 5.47 34.00
N VAL A 13 6.82 4.51 33.68
CA VAL A 13 6.58 3.07 33.88
C VAL A 13 6.45 2.75 35.37
N GLU A 14 7.31 3.31 36.21
CA GLU A 14 7.23 3.13 37.66
C GLU A 14 5.91 3.67 38.22
N ARG A 15 5.50 4.88 37.82
CA ARG A 15 4.19 5.43 38.24
C ARG A 15 3.03 4.54 37.80
N LEU A 16 3.05 4.05 36.57
CA LEU A 16 2.02 3.14 36.05
C LEU A 16 2.00 1.82 36.84
N ALA A 17 3.16 1.23 37.10
CA ALA A 17 3.27 0.00 37.88
C ALA A 17 2.68 0.19 39.28
N TRP A 18 3.01 1.28 39.97
CA TRP A 18 2.44 1.55 41.30
C TRP A 18 0.94 1.84 41.28
N THR A 19 0.41 2.42 40.21
CA THR A 19 -1.05 2.53 40.03
C THR A 19 -1.69 1.15 39.95
N MET A 20 -1.13 0.25 39.14
CA MET A 20 -1.63 -1.13 39.04
C MET A 20 -1.48 -1.90 40.37
N VAL A 21 -0.42 -1.68 41.14
CA VAL A 21 -0.26 -2.30 42.47
C VAL A 21 -1.38 -1.88 43.41
N ARG A 22 -1.68 -0.58 43.47
CA ARG A 22 -2.77 -0.08 44.30
C ARG A 22 -4.11 -0.66 43.90
N GLU A 23 -4.37 -0.77 42.59
CA GLU A 23 -5.59 -1.42 42.08
C GLU A 23 -5.64 -2.90 42.44
N MET A 24 -4.57 -3.67 42.25
CA MET A 24 -4.53 -5.11 42.53
C MET A 24 -4.65 -5.45 44.02
N LEU A 25 -4.18 -4.56 44.89
CA LEU A 25 -4.18 -4.75 46.33
C LEU A 25 -5.25 -3.92 47.05
N GLU A 26 -6.13 -3.24 46.30
CA GLU A 26 -7.20 -2.38 46.81
C GLU A 26 -6.70 -1.33 47.83
N LEU A 27 -5.55 -0.71 47.54
CA LEU A 27 -4.91 0.27 48.40
C LEU A 27 -5.35 1.71 48.11
N GLU A 28 -5.18 2.58 49.09
CA GLU A 28 -5.41 4.02 48.95
C GLU A 28 -4.52 4.65 47.84
N PRO A 29 -4.96 5.75 47.19
CA PRO A 29 -4.29 6.34 46.03
C PRO A 29 -2.83 6.78 46.25
N ASP A 30 -2.46 7.13 47.48
CA ASP A 30 -1.12 7.54 47.90
C ASP A 30 -0.36 6.43 48.67
N ALA A 31 -0.94 5.23 48.75
CA ALA A 31 -0.29 4.09 49.33
C ALA A 31 0.91 3.66 48.47
N GLY A 32 2.01 3.38 49.17
CA GLY A 32 3.29 2.99 48.62
C GLY A 32 4.10 2.27 49.69
N PRO A 33 5.23 1.67 49.33
CA PRO A 33 6.06 0.96 50.28
C PRO A 33 6.62 1.96 51.30
N ARG A 34 6.31 1.77 52.59
CA ARG A 34 6.81 2.59 53.69
C ARG A 34 7.53 1.72 54.73
N PRO A 35 8.60 2.22 55.38
CA PRO A 35 9.42 1.40 56.30
C PRO A 35 8.70 0.91 57.55
N ASP A 36 7.57 1.52 57.89
CA ASP A 36 6.72 1.21 59.04
C ASP A 36 5.71 0.09 58.78
N LEU A 37 5.59 -0.38 57.53
CA LEU A 37 4.70 -1.49 57.18
C LEU A 37 5.30 -2.86 57.58
N PRO A 38 4.47 -3.84 57.97
CA PRO A 38 4.92 -5.22 58.15
C PRO A 38 5.60 -5.80 56.91
N ASP A 39 6.64 -6.61 57.11
CA ASP A 39 7.39 -7.27 56.02
C ASP A 39 6.48 -8.10 55.08
N ALA A 40 5.40 -8.67 55.62
CA ALA A 40 4.42 -9.42 54.82
C ALA A 40 3.70 -8.53 53.79
N ASP A 41 3.33 -7.32 54.20
CA ASP A 41 2.63 -6.35 53.37
C ASP A 41 3.59 -5.76 52.33
N LEU A 42 4.80 -5.38 52.76
CA LEU A 42 5.86 -4.93 51.85
C LEU A 42 6.17 -5.99 50.79
N ARG A 43 6.30 -7.26 51.19
CA ARG A 43 6.51 -8.37 50.25
C ARG A 43 5.37 -8.47 49.24
N GLN A 44 4.12 -8.36 49.68
CA GLN A 44 2.97 -8.42 48.79
C GLN A 44 2.96 -7.24 47.79
N MET A 45 3.27 -6.03 48.25
CA MET A 45 3.41 -4.85 47.39
C MET A 45 4.50 -5.01 46.33
N TRP A 46 5.67 -5.56 46.69
CA TRP A 46 6.75 -5.78 45.73
C TRP A 46 6.48 -6.91 44.73
N LEU A 47 5.79 -7.98 45.16
CA LEU A 47 5.35 -9.04 44.24
C LEU A 47 4.29 -8.52 43.26
N ALA A 48 3.37 -7.68 43.73
CA ALA A 48 2.43 -6.95 42.88
C ALA A 48 3.19 -6.05 41.90
N ALA A 49 4.18 -5.28 42.35
CA ALA A 49 4.96 -4.39 41.48
C ALA A 49 5.70 -5.18 40.38
N LEU A 50 6.32 -6.31 40.71
CA LEU A 50 6.93 -7.21 39.73
C LEU A 50 5.92 -7.70 38.69
N THR A 51 4.74 -8.14 39.14
CA THR A 51 3.67 -8.61 38.26
C THR A 51 3.21 -7.50 37.30
N SER A 52 2.99 -6.28 37.80
CA SER A 52 2.63 -5.12 36.99
C SER A 52 3.71 -4.78 35.96
N LEU A 53 4.99 -4.77 36.35
CA LEU A 53 6.09 -4.47 35.45
C LEU A 53 6.23 -5.51 34.33
N LEU A 54 5.99 -6.80 34.62
CA LEU A 54 5.96 -7.84 33.60
C LEU A 54 4.79 -7.62 32.62
N ALA A 55 3.59 -7.29 33.12
CA ALA A 55 2.44 -6.98 32.26
C ALA A 55 2.67 -5.75 31.37
N ILE A 56 3.29 -4.69 31.91
CA ILE A 56 3.66 -3.48 31.16
C ILE A 56 4.68 -3.84 30.07
N ARG A 57 5.70 -4.64 30.39
CA ARG A 57 6.69 -5.09 29.40
C ARG A 57 6.02 -5.85 28.26
N ASP A 58 5.18 -6.83 28.57
CA ASP A 58 4.53 -7.67 27.56
C ASP A 58 3.59 -6.83 26.66
N SER A 59 2.90 -5.84 27.24
CA SER A 59 2.07 -4.89 26.49
C SER A 59 2.92 -3.95 25.61
N ALA A 60 4.05 -3.45 26.12
CA ALA A 60 4.98 -2.64 25.35
C ALA A 60 5.59 -3.43 24.17
N GLU A 61 5.84 -4.74 24.33
CA GLU A 61 6.28 -5.62 23.26
C GLU A 61 5.23 -5.77 22.15
N GLN A 62 3.95 -5.91 22.51
CA GLN A 62 2.85 -5.95 21.54
C GLN A 62 2.71 -4.62 20.78
N LEU A 63 2.80 -3.48 21.49
CA LEU A 63 2.78 -2.16 20.86
C LEU A 63 3.98 -1.95 19.93
N ALA A 64 5.17 -2.43 20.32
CA ALA A 64 6.35 -2.38 19.46
C ALA A 64 6.17 -3.22 18.19
N ALA A 65 5.53 -4.39 18.28
CA ALA A 65 5.18 -5.19 17.10
C ALA A 65 4.20 -4.46 16.17
N SER A 66 3.17 -3.82 16.73
CA SER A 66 2.22 -2.99 15.96
C SER A 66 2.90 -1.80 15.28
N ALA A 67 3.82 -1.13 15.98
CA ALA A 67 4.60 -0.03 15.41
C ALA A 67 5.52 -0.50 14.28
N ALA A 68 6.19 -1.66 14.43
CA ALA A 68 7.02 -2.25 13.39
C ALA A 68 6.20 -2.63 12.14
N LEU A 69 5.01 -3.21 12.33
CA LEU A 69 4.08 -3.48 11.23
C LEU A 69 3.63 -2.20 10.52
N SER A 70 3.24 -1.18 11.30
CA SER A 70 2.79 0.11 10.77
C SER A 70 3.88 0.84 9.99
N ALA A 71 5.14 0.70 10.42
CA ALA A 71 6.31 1.21 9.71
C ALA A 71 6.56 0.44 8.42
N ALA A 72 6.47 -0.89 8.44
CA ALA A 72 6.63 -1.74 7.26
C ALA A 72 5.55 -1.45 6.19
N GLN A 73 4.29 -1.29 6.60
CA GLN A 73 3.19 -0.86 5.72
C GLN A 73 3.44 0.50 5.07
N ARG A 74 4.31 1.32 5.67
CA ARG A 74 4.73 2.63 5.15
C ARG A 74 6.07 2.56 4.39
N GLY A 75 6.60 1.37 4.15
CA GLY A 75 7.80 1.14 3.35
C GLY A 75 9.11 1.06 4.14
N ALA A 76 9.07 1.02 5.48
CA ALA A 76 10.27 0.78 6.28
C ALA A 76 10.73 -0.67 6.14
N ASP A 77 11.99 -0.87 5.77
CA ASP A 77 12.59 -2.20 5.65
C ASP A 77 13.22 -2.67 6.98
N TYR A 78 13.72 -3.91 7.00
CA TYR A 78 14.34 -4.45 8.21
C TYR A 78 15.57 -3.69 8.72
N PRO A 79 16.45 -3.14 7.87
CA PRO A 79 17.45 -2.16 8.30
C PRO A 79 16.86 -1.00 9.10
N ALA A 80 15.91 -0.24 8.54
CA ALA A 80 15.32 0.92 9.21
C ALA A 80 14.60 0.55 10.52
N ILE A 81 13.86 -0.56 10.52
CA ILE A 81 13.17 -1.07 11.72
C ILE A 81 14.18 -1.52 12.77
N GLY A 82 15.27 -2.17 12.36
CA GLY A 82 16.35 -2.59 13.26
C GLY A 82 17.02 -1.40 13.93
N ASP A 83 17.40 -0.39 13.14
CA ASP A 83 18.05 0.83 13.64
C ASP A 83 17.16 1.56 14.66
N ALA A 84 15.86 1.71 14.36
CA ALA A 84 14.90 2.32 15.28
C ALA A 84 14.74 1.53 16.59
N ALA A 85 14.81 0.20 16.52
CA ALA A 85 14.71 -0.69 17.67
C ALA A 85 16.06 -0.94 18.38
N GLY A 86 17.16 -0.36 17.90
CA GLY A 86 18.50 -0.55 18.45
C GLY A 86 19.03 -1.98 18.29
N MET A 87 18.66 -2.66 17.20
CA MET A 87 19.08 -4.04 16.90
C MET A 87 19.49 -4.21 15.43
N THR A 88 20.15 -5.32 15.11
CA THR A 88 20.55 -5.59 13.73
C THR A 88 19.33 -5.92 12.84
N ARG A 89 19.48 -5.77 11.52
CA ARG A 89 18.52 -6.25 10.51
C ARG A 89 18.04 -7.68 10.78
N GLN A 90 18.95 -8.60 11.11
CA GLN A 90 18.62 -10.00 11.37
C GLN A 90 17.87 -10.18 12.70
N GLY A 91 18.21 -9.37 13.71
CA GLY A 91 17.47 -9.29 14.97
C GLY A 91 16.02 -8.85 14.74
N ALA A 92 15.82 -7.78 13.97
CA ALA A 92 14.50 -7.27 13.61
C ALA A 92 13.69 -8.31 12.82
N ARG A 93 14.30 -8.97 11.83
CA ARG A 93 13.64 -10.04 11.06
C ARG A 93 13.22 -11.22 11.90
N ARG A 94 14.07 -11.64 12.86
CA ARG A 94 13.75 -12.75 13.76
C ARG A 94 12.64 -12.37 14.74
N LYS A 95 12.62 -11.12 15.22
CA LYS A 95 11.63 -10.61 16.18
C LYS A 95 10.27 -10.35 15.53
N TRP A 96 10.27 -9.82 14.30
CA TRP A 96 9.06 -9.49 13.55
C TRP A 96 9.12 -10.08 12.13
N PRO A 97 8.87 -11.40 11.98
CA PRO A 97 8.90 -12.05 10.67
C PRO A 97 7.75 -11.56 9.76
N GLY A 98 7.95 -11.64 8.45
CA GLY A 98 6.90 -11.34 7.45
C GLY A 98 6.77 -9.88 7.02
N LEU A 99 7.55 -8.96 7.59
CA LEU A 99 7.44 -7.53 7.27
C LEU A 99 8.05 -7.15 5.90
N ALA A 100 9.02 -7.92 5.39
CA ALA A 100 9.70 -7.60 4.14
C ALA A 100 8.75 -7.50 2.93
N GLY A 101 7.73 -8.37 2.84
CA GLY A 101 6.79 -8.32 1.72
C GLY A 101 6.01 -7.00 1.67
N LEU A 102 5.61 -6.50 2.83
CA LEU A 102 4.86 -5.24 2.96
C LEU A 102 5.73 -4.03 2.63
N SER A 103 6.99 -4.04 3.09
CA SER A 103 7.92 -2.95 2.80
C SER A 103 8.26 -2.88 1.31
N ASP A 104 8.56 -4.03 0.70
CA ASP A 104 8.97 -4.09 -0.69
C ASP A 104 7.83 -3.68 -1.63
N GLU A 105 6.60 -4.12 -1.35
CA GLU A 105 5.40 -3.71 -2.08
C GLU A 105 5.18 -2.20 -1.99
N ARG A 106 5.17 -1.65 -0.77
CA ARG A 106 4.96 -0.20 -0.57
C ARG A 106 6.06 0.62 -1.23
N GLN A 107 7.32 0.17 -1.17
CA GLN A 107 8.45 0.85 -1.81
C GLN A 107 8.35 0.86 -3.34
N ARG A 108 7.99 -0.26 -3.98
CA ARG A 108 7.78 -0.29 -5.44
C ARG A 108 6.65 0.63 -5.87
N LYS A 109 5.55 0.63 -5.12
CA LYS A 109 4.41 1.51 -5.36
C LYS A 109 4.80 2.99 -5.24
N LEU A 110 5.53 3.33 -4.19
CA LEU A 110 6.10 4.67 -3.98
C LEU A 110 7.01 5.10 -5.14
N ALA A 111 7.89 4.21 -5.59
CA ALA A 111 8.80 4.50 -6.69
C ALA A 111 8.05 4.75 -8.01
N TRP A 112 7.03 3.94 -8.31
CA TRP A 112 6.17 4.14 -9.47
C TRP A 112 5.42 5.49 -9.37
N TRP A 113 4.80 5.77 -8.22
CA TRP A 113 4.03 6.99 -8.00
C TRP A 113 4.90 8.24 -8.18
N ASN A 114 6.06 8.27 -7.53
CA ASN A 114 6.98 9.41 -7.64
C ASN A 114 7.44 9.66 -9.09
N ARG A 115 7.48 8.63 -9.93
CA ARG A 115 7.86 8.75 -11.34
C ARG A 115 6.70 9.15 -12.25
N ARG A 116 5.48 8.65 -12.00
CA ARG A 116 4.37 8.69 -12.95
C ARG A 116 3.17 9.54 -12.52
N ARG A 117 3.16 10.07 -11.29
CA ARG A 117 2.01 10.78 -10.72
C ARG A 117 1.46 11.91 -11.58
N ASP A 118 2.33 12.77 -12.11
CA ASP A 118 1.90 13.97 -12.82
C ASP A 118 1.26 13.58 -14.15
N GLN A 119 1.84 12.56 -14.82
CA GLN A 119 1.28 11.95 -16.03
C GLN A 119 -0.10 11.31 -15.75
N PHE A 120 -0.24 10.57 -14.64
CA PHE A 120 -1.51 9.97 -14.22
C PHE A 120 -2.59 11.03 -13.99
N VAL A 121 -2.29 12.05 -13.18
CA VAL A 121 -3.24 13.13 -12.87
C VAL A 121 -3.64 13.89 -14.13
N GLN A 122 -2.68 14.19 -15.02
CA GLN A 122 -2.96 14.87 -16.29
C GLN A 122 -3.89 14.04 -17.19
N CYS A 123 -3.62 12.75 -17.37
CA CYS A 123 -4.47 11.86 -18.17
C CYS A 123 -5.87 11.72 -17.58
N ALA A 124 -5.96 11.52 -16.25
CA ALA A 124 -7.26 11.42 -15.57
C ALA A 124 -8.09 12.70 -15.76
N ARG A 125 -7.48 13.89 -15.63
CA ARG A 125 -8.15 15.17 -15.88
C ARG A 125 -8.60 15.33 -17.33
N ALA A 126 -7.77 14.92 -18.30
CA ALA A 126 -8.15 14.96 -19.70
C ALA A 126 -9.38 14.06 -19.99
N VAL A 127 -9.43 12.86 -19.41
CA VAL A 127 -10.62 12.00 -19.49
C VAL A 127 -11.84 12.67 -18.85
N LEU A 128 -11.69 13.24 -17.65
CA LEU A 128 -12.76 13.92 -16.92
C LEU A 128 -13.31 15.16 -17.61
N ALA A 129 -12.55 15.81 -18.49
CA ALA A 129 -12.98 16.99 -19.24
C ALA A 129 -13.90 16.67 -20.43
N THR A 130 -13.98 15.39 -20.82
CA THR A 130 -14.59 14.96 -22.10
C THR A 130 -15.97 14.31 -21.94
N SER A 131 -16.45 14.13 -20.70
CA SER A 131 -17.73 13.51 -20.42
C SER A 131 -18.32 14.02 -19.11
N GLU A 132 -19.54 14.56 -19.18
CA GLU A 132 -20.25 15.10 -18.01
C GLU A 132 -21.09 14.06 -17.25
N GLU A 133 -21.46 12.93 -17.87
CA GLU A 133 -22.48 12.03 -17.30
C GLU A 133 -22.03 10.56 -17.17
N TRP A 134 -21.04 10.30 -16.32
CA TRP A 134 -20.81 8.95 -15.80
C TRP A 134 -20.51 8.98 -14.30
N PRO A 135 -21.33 8.33 -13.44
CA PRO A 135 -21.15 8.42 -11.98
C PRO A 135 -19.75 8.04 -11.48
N ARG A 136 -19.06 7.15 -12.19
CA ARG A 136 -17.68 6.76 -11.86
C ARG A 136 -16.64 7.84 -12.16
N LEU A 137 -16.91 8.75 -13.11
CA LEU A 137 -16.07 9.93 -13.35
C LEU A 137 -16.21 10.95 -12.21
N ALA A 138 -17.40 11.08 -11.62
CA ALA A 138 -17.59 11.94 -10.46
C ALA A 138 -16.75 11.46 -9.25
N LEU A 139 -16.75 10.14 -8.99
CA LEU A 139 -15.93 9.56 -7.93
C LEU A 139 -14.44 9.74 -8.18
N LEU A 140 -13.96 9.48 -9.41
CA LEU A 140 -12.57 9.70 -9.77
C LEU A 140 -12.16 11.18 -9.60
N ARG A 141 -13.05 12.13 -9.94
CA ARG A 141 -12.80 13.57 -9.73
C ARG A 141 -12.62 13.90 -8.25
N GLU A 142 -13.52 13.42 -7.40
CA GLU A 142 -13.42 13.56 -5.95
C GLU A 142 -12.09 12.98 -5.42
N ARG A 143 -11.66 11.80 -5.89
CA ARG A 143 -10.37 11.21 -5.50
C ARG A 143 -9.16 12.03 -5.90
N LEU A 144 -9.18 12.67 -7.07
CA LEU A 144 -8.07 13.54 -7.48
C LEU A 144 -8.00 14.79 -6.59
N ASP A 145 -9.16 15.34 -6.21
CA ASP A 145 -9.22 16.48 -5.28
C ASP A 145 -8.75 16.06 -3.88
N ASP A 146 -9.13 14.86 -3.40
CA ASP A 146 -8.65 14.29 -2.13
C ASP A 146 -7.11 14.21 -2.09
N ILE A 147 -6.47 13.79 -3.19
CA ILE A 147 -4.99 13.70 -3.27
C ILE A 147 -4.32 15.06 -3.08
N GLU A 148 -4.90 16.13 -3.62
CA GLU A 148 -4.35 17.48 -3.51
C GLU A 148 -4.43 18.01 -2.07
N HIS A 149 -5.49 17.66 -1.35
CA HIS A 149 -5.72 18.08 0.03
C HIS A 149 -5.13 17.13 1.07
N ALA A 150 -4.74 15.91 0.67
CA ALA A 150 -4.18 14.91 1.56
C ALA A 150 -2.84 15.36 2.16
N SER A 151 -2.66 15.07 3.45
CA SER A 151 -1.36 15.20 4.11
C SER A 151 -0.32 14.32 3.42
N PRO A 152 0.98 14.62 3.56
CA PRO A 152 2.03 13.77 2.98
C PRO A 152 1.95 12.29 3.40
N ALA A 153 1.41 12.01 4.60
CA ALA A 153 1.25 10.66 5.12
C ALA A 153 0.07 9.90 4.49
N GLU A 154 -1.00 10.61 4.12
CA GLU A 154 -2.25 10.04 3.57
C GLU A 154 -2.26 10.00 2.04
N ARG A 155 -1.39 10.78 1.39
CA ARG A 155 -1.41 10.97 -0.07
C ARG A 155 -1.28 9.67 -0.86
N ILE A 156 -0.56 8.68 -0.33
CA ILE A 156 -0.41 7.37 -1.00
C ILE A 156 -1.72 6.60 -0.91
N ASP A 157 -2.39 6.63 0.23
CA ASP A 157 -3.65 5.90 0.42
C ASP A 157 -4.78 6.57 -0.37
N ALA A 158 -4.80 7.90 -0.44
CA ALA A 158 -5.67 8.65 -1.35
C ALA A 158 -5.39 8.30 -2.83
N PHE A 159 -4.11 8.14 -3.18
CA PHE A 159 -3.73 7.71 -4.52
C PHE A 159 -4.20 6.29 -4.84
N ASP A 160 -4.16 5.37 -3.87
CA ASP A 160 -4.64 4.00 -4.04
C ASP A 160 -6.13 3.96 -4.42
N MET A 161 -6.92 4.82 -3.78
CA MET A 161 -8.34 4.96 -4.10
C MET A 161 -8.55 5.52 -5.50
N ALA A 162 -7.80 6.56 -5.90
CA ALA A 162 -7.86 7.09 -7.26
C ALA A 162 -7.47 6.05 -8.32
N LEU A 163 -6.49 5.19 -8.02
CA LEU A 163 -6.08 4.09 -8.88
C LEU A 163 -7.20 3.07 -9.12
N ILE A 164 -7.91 2.69 -8.05
CA ILE A 164 -9.06 1.77 -8.11
C ILE A 164 -10.18 2.36 -8.99
N ASP A 165 -10.49 3.63 -8.78
CA ASP A 165 -11.55 4.31 -9.53
C ASP A 165 -11.14 4.50 -11.01
N ALA A 166 -9.88 4.84 -11.28
CA ALA A 166 -9.32 4.91 -12.63
C ALA A 166 -9.34 3.56 -13.36
N HIS A 167 -9.03 2.45 -12.66
CA HIS A 167 -9.14 1.10 -13.22
C HIS A 167 -10.57 0.74 -13.58
N THR A 168 -11.50 1.09 -12.69
CA THR A 168 -12.92 0.88 -12.90
C THR A 168 -13.44 1.71 -14.08
N VAL A 169 -12.88 2.91 -14.26
CA VAL A 169 -13.11 3.75 -15.44
C VAL A 169 -12.57 3.07 -16.71
N ALA A 170 -11.34 2.56 -16.67
CA ALA A 170 -10.71 1.86 -17.80
C ALA A 170 -11.52 0.65 -18.29
N LEU A 171 -12.09 -0.14 -17.37
CA LEU A 171 -12.89 -1.33 -17.69
C LEU A 171 -14.30 -1.03 -18.23
N GLY A 172 -14.89 0.10 -17.84
CA GLY A 172 -16.33 0.34 -18.05
C GLY A 172 -16.68 1.56 -18.90
N ALA A 173 -15.75 2.49 -19.12
CA ALA A 173 -16.05 3.73 -19.82
C ALA A 173 -16.32 3.44 -21.31
N PRO A 174 -17.34 4.05 -21.93
CA PRO A 174 -17.43 4.09 -23.37
C PRO A 174 -16.19 4.79 -23.94
N THR A 175 -15.80 4.42 -25.15
CA THR A 175 -14.70 5.11 -25.84
C THR A 175 -15.13 6.52 -26.23
N PRO A 176 -14.38 7.56 -25.85
CA PRO A 176 -14.68 8.92 -26.25
C PRO A 176 -14.69 9.08 -27.78
N ALA A 177 -15.56 9.96 -28.28
CA ALA A 177 -15.63 10.27 -29.71
C ALA A 177 -14.41 11.09 -30.20
N GLU A 178 -13.86 11.94 -29.33
CA GLU A 178 -12.69 12.76 -29.64
C GLU A 178 -11.40 11.95 -29.54
N ALA A 179 -10.55 11.98 -30.58
CA ALA A 179 -9.32 11.20 -30.63
C ALA A 179 -8.37 11.48 -29.46
N ALA A 180 -8.23 12.75 -29.06
CA ALA A 180 -7.39 13.14 -27.92
C ALA A 180 -7.92 12.55 -26.60
N ALA A 181 -9.24 12.52 -26.41
CA ALA A 181 -9.88 11.94 -25.24
C ALA A 181 -9.75 10.41 -25.22
N ALA A 182 -9.90 9.76 -26.38
CA ALA A 182 -9.68 8.33 -26.54
C ALA A 182 -8.23 7.94 -26.21
N HIS A 183 -7.25 8.71 -26.71
CA HIS A 183 -5.84 8.54 -26.38
C HIS A 183 -5.58 8.72 -24.87
N ALA A 184 -6.15 9.76 -24.24
CA ALA A 184 -6.02 9.97 -22.80
C ALA A 184 -6.62 8.81 -21.98
N SER A 185 -7.74 8.25 -22.42
CA SER A 185 -8.38 7.09 -21.80
C SER A 185 -7.54 5.82 -21.92
N GLY A 186 -6.97 5.57 -23.10
CA GLY A 186 -6.03 4.47 -23.33
C GLY A 186 -4.78 4.59 -22.47
N LEU A 187 -4.19 5.79 -22.41
CA LEU A 187 -2.99 6.06 -21.60
C LEU A 187 -3.27 5.94 -20.10
N LEU A 188 -4.43 6.41 -19.62
CA LEU A 188 -4.86 6.23 -18.23
C LEU A 188 -4.99 4.74 -17.88
N SER A 189 -5.53 3.94 -18.81
CA SER A 189 -5.65 2.49 -18.65
C SER A 189 -4.27 1.82 -18.54
N ALA A 190 -3.34 2.17 -19.44
CA ALA A 190 -1.97 1.66 -19.41
C ALA A 190 -1.20 2.06 -18.13
N LEU A 191 -1.34 3.31 -17.68
CA LEU A 191 -0.76 3.79 -16.41
C LEU A 191 -1.27 2.97 -15.23
N THR A 192 -2.59 2.71 -15.21
CA THR A 192 -3.22 1.96 -14.13
C THR A 192 -2.78 0.50 -14.12
N ALA A 193 -2.69 -0.14 -15.28
CA ALA A 193 -2.19 -1.51 -15.42
C ALA A 193 -0.73 -1.64 -14.93
N ASP A 194 0.15 -0.70 -15.28
CA ASP A 194 1.54 -0.70 -14.82
C ASP A 194 1.67 -0.42 -13.33
N ALA A 195 0.82 0.43 -12.75
CA ALA A 195 0.82 0.67 -11.32
C ALA A 195 0.47 -0.59 -10.53
N TYR A 196 -0.51 -1.38 -10.99
CA TYR A 196 -0.85 -2.67 -10.39
C TYR A 196 0.26 -3.70 -10.55
N ALA A 197 0.91 -3.74 -11.71
CA ALA A 197 2.06 -4.61 -11.93
C ALA A 197 3.25 -4.24 -11.02
N ALA A 198 3.46 -2.94 -10.75
CA ALA A 198 4.49 -2.46 -9.83
C ALA A 198 4.20 -2.82 -8.36
N ALA A 199 2.94 -2.76 -7.94
CA ALA A 199 2.53 -3.10 -6.58
C ALA A 199 2.56 -4.63 -6.34
N ASN A 200 1.99 -5.41 -7.24
CA ASN A 200 1.82 -6.85 -7.05
C ASN A 200 3.02 -7.65 -7.58
N SER A 201 3.92 -8.10 -6.69
CA SER A 201 4.95 -9.08 -7.05
C SER A 201 4.41 -10.51 -7.28
N ARG A 202 3.13 -10.75 -6.96
CA ARG A 202 2.37 -11.96 -7.28
C ARG A 202 0.90 -11.57 -7.38
N SER A 203 0.46 -11.06 -8.53
CA SER A 203 -0.97 -10.83 -8.70
C SER A 203 -1.69 -12.18 -8.64
N ALA A 204 -2.53 -12.37 -7.63
CA ALA A 204 -3.49 -13.46 -7.59
C ALA A 204 -4.55 -13.35 -8.70
N LEU A 205 -4.59 -12.23 -9.45
CA LEU A 205 -5.33 -12.12 -10.72
C LEU A 205 -4.58 -12.77 -11.89
N LEU A 206 -3.29 -13.08 -11.73
CA LEU A 206 -2.43 -13.74 -12.71
C LEU A 206 -2.04 -15.14 -12.22
N SER A 207 -3.04 -15.94 -11.89
CA SER A 207 -2.85 -17.38 -11.91
C SER A 207 -2.73 -17.79 -13.38
N ARG A 208 -1.49 -17.93 -13.90
CA ARG A 208 -1.02 -19.17 -14.55
C ARG A 208 0.24 -19.00 -15.39
N GLU A 209 1.13 -19.96 -15.19
CA GLU A 209 2.28 -20.33 -16.03
C GLU A 209 1.87 -20.98 -17.38
N ASP A 210 0.59 -20.89 -17.79
CA ASP A 210 0.01 -21.61 -18.95
C ASP A 210 -0.71 -20.72 -19.98
N SER A 211 -0.74 -19.40 -19.80
CA SER A 211 -1.50 -18.52 -20.69
C SER A 211 -0.70 -18.30 -21.98
N ALA A 212 -1.17 -18.86 -23.11
CA ALA A 212 -0.69 -18.43 -24.44
C ALA A 212 -1.36 -17.11 -24.83
N CYS A 213 -0.74 -16.37 -25.75
CA CYS A 213 -1.43 -15.27 -26.42
C CYS A 213 -2.75 -15.77 -27.03
N ALA A 214 -3.83 -15.00 -26.85
CA ALA A 214 -5.17 -15.38 -27.31
C ALA A 214 -5.34 -15.34 -28.83
N ALA A 215 -4.36 -14.81 -29.58
CA ALA A 215 -4.39 -14.81 -31.03
C ALA A 215 -4.17 -16.23 -31.57
N ASP A 216 -5.02 -16.64 -32.52
CA ASP A 216 -4.99 -17.99 -33.10
C ASP A 216 -3.60 -18.34 -33.65
N GLY A 217 -3.06 -19.47 -33.19
CA GLY A 217 -1.74 -19.97 -33.63
C GLY A 217 -0.55 -19.21 -33.06
N CYS A 218 -0.74 -18.23 -32.18
CA CYS A 218 0.36 -17.51 -31.54
C CYS A 218 0.95 -18.32 -30.37
N LEU A 219 2.26 -18.56 -30.43
CA LEU A 219 3.03 -19.23 -29.37
C LEU A 219 3.81 -18.26 -28.47
N SER A 220 3.66 -16.94 -28.70
CA SER A 220 4.38 -15.94 -27.91
C SER A 220 3.77 -15.79 -26.52
N GLU A 221 4.63 -15.52 -25.54
CA GLU A 221 4.21 -15.25 -24.17
C GLU A 221 3.42 -13.95 -24.10
N PRO A 222 2.23 -13.94 -23.45
CA PRO A 222 1.48 -12.73 -23.20
C PRO A 222 2.20 -11.83 -22.19
N VAL A 223 2.07 -10.52 -22.38
CA VAL A 223 2.70 -9.51 -21.51
C VAL A 223 1.68 -8.53 -20.91
N VAL A 224 0.48 -8.48 -21.50
CA VAL A 224 -0.65 -7.64 -21.07
C VAL A 224 -1.96 -8.39 -21.25
N GLU A 225 -3.02 -7.91 -20.60
CA GLU A 225 -4.40 -8.26 -20.92
C GLU A 225 -5.12 -7.08 -21.55
N LEU A 226 -5.82 -7.35 -22.63
CA LEU A 226 -6.58 -6.35 -23.38
C LEU A 226 -8.06 -6.49 -23.12
N TRP A 227 -8.73 -5.37 -22.86
CA TRP A 227 -10.17 -5.28 -22.96
C TRP A 227 -10.55 -4.88 -24.37
N ARG A 228 -11.43 -5.68 -24.98
CA ARG A 228 -11.93 -5.53 -26.35
C ARG A 228 -13.45 -5.62 -26.33
N PRO A 229 -14.18 -4.50 -26.55
CA PRO A 229 -15.63 -4.50 -26.42
C PRO A 229 -16.35 -5.42 -27.42
N ASP A 230 -15.71 -5.72 -28.55
CA ASP A 230 -16.16 -6.61 -29.62
C ASP A 230 -16.03 -8.11 -29.27
N LEU A 231 -15.07 -8.48 -28.42
CA LEU A 231 -14.79 -9.88 -28.06
C LEU A 231 -15.44 -10.35 -26.74
N GLY A 232 -16.28 -9.52 -26.13
CA GLY A 232 -17.07 -9.85 -24.94
C GLY A 232 -16.57 -9.21 -23.63
N GLN A 233 -17.08 -9.69 -22.49
CA GLN A 233 -16.86 -9.06 -21.17
C GLN A 233 -15.60 -9.52 -20.43
N ARG A 234 -14.65 -10.20 -21.09
CA ARG A 234 -13.43 -10.70 -20.42
C ARG A 234 -12.17 -10.18 -21.09
N PRO A 235 -11.19 -9.70 -20.32
CA PRO A 235 -9.87 -9.38 -20.86
C PRO A 235 -9.21 -10.60 -21.52
N VAL A 236 -8.44 -10.36 -22.58
CA VAL A 236 -7.72 -11.40 -23.33
C VAL A 236 -6.21 -11.24 -23.19
N PRO A 237 -5.46 -12.31 -22.85
CA PRO A 237 -4.00 -12.25 -22.75
C PRO A 237 -3.38 -12.04 -24.13
N SER A 238 -2.48 -11.07 -24.26
CA SER A 238 -1.87 -10.69 -25.53
C SER A 238 -0.36 -10.52 -25.40
N CYS A 239 0.38 -11.08 -26.36
CA CYS A 239 1.80 -10.81 -26.50
C CYS A 239 2.01 -9.37 -27.00
N ARG A 240 3.25 -8.87 -26.92
CA ARG A 240 3.58 -7.48 -27.30
C ARG A 240 3.09 -7.13 -28.70
N GLY A 241 3.39 -7.94 -29.72
CA GLY A 241 3.03 -7.65 -31.11
C GLY A 241 1.51 -7.53 -31.34
N HIS A 242 0.74 -8.52 -30.89
CA HIS A 242 -0.72 -8.48 -31.03
C HIS A 242 -1.36 -7.39 -30.17
N ALA A 243 -0.74 -7.02 -29.04
CA ALA A 243 -1.22 -5.90 -28.26
C ALA A 243 -1.03 -4.56 -28.97
N VAL A 244 0.13 -4.34 -29.59
CA VAL A 244 0.41 -3.15 -30.40
C VAL A 244 -0.57 -3.04 -31.56
N GLU A 245 -0.81 -4.14 -32.28
CA GLU A 245 -1.77 -4.18 -33.39
C GLU A 245 -3.20 -3.88 -32.93
N ALA A 246 -3.66 -4.56 -31.87
CA ALA A 246 -5.04 -4.41 -31.39
C ALA A 246 -5.32 -3.01 -30.80
N LEU A 247 -4.31 -2.32 -30.26
CA LEU A 247 -4.44 -0.95 -29.75
C LEU A 247 -4.61 0.10 -30.86
N GLY A 248 -4.43 -0.27 -32.13
CA GLY A 248 -4.86 0.55 -33.26
C GLY A 248 -6.38 0.74 -33.32
N GLU A 249 -7.16 -0.15 -32.69
CA GLU A 249 -8.60 0.02 -32.53
C GLU A 249 -8.91 0.97 -31.36
N PRO A 250 -9.65 2.08 -31.56
CA PRO A 250 -9.86 3.11 -30.53
C PRO A 250 -10.49 2.63 -29.22
N ALA A 251 -11.19 1.49 -29.26
CA ALA A 251 -11.90 0.94 -28.13
C ALA A 251 -11.13 -0.13 -27.34
N THR A 252 -9.98 -0.58 -27.86
CA THR A 252 -9.10 -1.53 -27.18
C THR A 252 -8.30 -0.83 -26.09
N ARG A 253 -8.18 -1.46 -24.93
CA ARG A 253 -7.44 -0.90 -23.79
C ARG A 253 -6.61 -1.98 -23.09
N ILE A 254 -5.43 -1.60 -22.61
CA ILE A 254 -4.66 -2.44 -21.68
C ILE A 254 -5.29 -2.33 -20.29
N VAL A 255 -5.70 -3.44 -19.71
CA VAL A 255 -6.34 -3.48 -18.38
C VAL A 255 -5.50 -4.18 -17.33
N ALA A 256 -4.52 -4.99 -17.73
CA ALA A 256 -3.51 -5.54 -16.84
C ALA A 256 -2.16 -5.68 -17.56
N ALA A 257 -1.08 -5.63 -16.79
CA ALA A 257 0.28 -5.90 -17.23
C ALA A 257 0.92 -6.96 -16.33
N TYR A 258 1.77 -7.79 -16.91
CA TYR A 258 2.42 -8.88 -16.17
C TYR A 258 3.74 -8.45 -15.53
N GLN A 259 4.32 -7.36 -16.03
CA GLN A 259 5.51 -6.73 -15.47
C GLN A 259 5.35 -5.21 -15.44
N PRO A 260 6.03 -4.51 -14.51
CA PRO A 260 6.03 -3.06 -14.47
C PRO A 260 6.59 -2.46 -15.77
N ASP A 261 6.11 -1.26 -16.11
CA ASP A 261 6.53 -0.46 -17.28
C ASP A 261 6.23 -1.10 -18.66
N ILE A 262 5.63 -2.30 -18.72
CA ILE A 262 5.27 -2.98 -19.96
C ILE A 262 4.03 -2.37 -20.62
N ALA A 263 2.96 -2.08 -19.86
CA ALA A 263 1.74 -1.54 -20.47
C ALA A 263 2.03 -0.18 -21.13
N LEU A 264 2.80 0.68 -20.46
CA LEU A 264 3.17 1.98 -21.00
C LEU A 264 4.07 1.88 -22.21
N SER A 265 5.00 0.92 -22.21
CA SER A 265 5.85 0.64 -23.38
C SER A 265 5.03 0.17 -24.58
N VAL A 266 4.10 -0.77 -24.38
CA VAL A 266 3.22 -1.29 -25.44
C VAL A 266 2.29 -0.20 -25.96
N PHE A 267 1.69 0.60 -25.07
CA PHE A 267 0.82 1.71 -25.45
C PHE A 267 1.58 2.77 -26.26
N ALA A 268 2.79 3.14 -25.83
CA ALA A 268 3.61 4.11 -26.56
C ALA A 268 4.03 3.60 -27.94
N GLU A 269 4.30 2.29 -28.08
CA GLU A 269 4.62 1.66 -29.37
C GLU A 269 3.44 1.66 -30.33
N ALA A 270 2.22 1.39 -29.83
CA ALA A 270 0.99 1.41 -30.64
C ALA A 270 0.58 2.82 -31.13
N HIS A 271 1.05 3.86 -30.45
CA HIS A 271 0.71 5.26 -30.75
C HIS A 271 1.93 6.12 -31.08
N ALA A 272 3.07 5.49 -31.39
CA ALA A 272 4.18 6.20 -31.99
C ALA A 272 3.73 6.64 -33.39
N GLU A 273 3.77 7.94 -33.66
CA GLU A 273 3.64 8.45 -35.03
C GLU A 273 4.85 7.92 -35.83
N ASP A 274 4.60 7.26 -36.97
CA ASP A 274 5.63 6.94 -37.96
C ASP A 274 6.29 8.22 -38.52
#